data_AF-A0A916HUK3-F1
#
_entry.id   AF-A0A916HUK3-F1
#
_cell.length_a   1.000
_cell.length_b   1.000
_cell.length_c   1.000
_cell.angle_alpha   90.00
_cell.angle_beta   90.00
_cell.angle_gamma   90.00
#
_symmetry.space_group_name_H-M   'P 1'
#
loop_
_entity.id
_entity.type
_entity.pdbx_description
1 polymer ?
#
loop_
_entity_poly.entity_id
_entity_poly.type
_entity_poly.pdbx_seq_one_letter_code
_entity_poly.pdbx_strand_id
1 'polypeptide(L)'
;MRHPRYCGKIKLSVAAIKVGLEVGSRTTLDLVIAEREWHRVQRDYAKARYDYLLNTLRLKRSASILAEEDKAKVSSFLTNPPASTVQN
;
A
#
# COMPACT_ATOMS: atom_id res chain seq x y z
N MET A 1 -3.66 1.39 -13.98
CA MET A 1 -3.01 2.19 -12.91
C MET A 1 -3.88 2.12 -11.66
N ARG A 2 -3.39 1.57 -10.55
CA ARG A 2 -4.11 1.45 -9.25
C ARG A 2 -3.78 2.71 -8.44
N HIS A 3 -4.78 3.55 -8.19
CA HIS A 3 -4.57 4.97 -7.86
C HIS A 3 -4.28 5.16 -6.35
N PRO A 4 -3.38 6.08 -5.95
CA PRO A 4 -3.05 6.36 -4.55
C PRO A 4 -4.24 6.91 -3.74
N ARG A 5 -5.28 7.43 -4.40
CA ARG A 5 -6.51 7.93 -3.77
C ARG A 5 -7.46 6.83 -3.29
N TYR A 6 -7.16 5.56 -3.57
CA TYR A 6 -8.06 4.44 -3.28
C TYR A 6 -8.06 4.02 -1.79
N CYS A 7 -6.95 4.20 -1.08
CA CYS A 7 -6.85 3.89 0.37
C CYS A 7 -7.86 4.70 1.21
N GLY A 8 -8.07 5.98 0.88
CA GLY A 8 -9.04 6.83 1.57
C GLY A 8 -10.48 6.32 1.44
N LYS A 9 -10.86 5.82 0.25
CA LYS A 9 -12.21 5.29 0.02
C LYS A 9 -12.49 4.03 0.84
N ILE A 10 -11.54 3.10 0.90
CA ILE A 10 -11.70 1.89 1.73
C ILE A 10 -11.80 2.24 3.21
N LYS A 11 -11.00 3.20 3.69
CA LYS A 11 -11.08 3.63 5.10
C LYS A 11 -12.46 4.18 5.45
N LEU A 12 -13.06 4.99 4.58
CA LEU A 12 -14.43 5.46 4.77
C LEU A 12 -15.45 4.32 4.70
N SER A 13 -15.30 3.37 3.77
CA SER A 13 -16.20 2.20 3.69
C SER A 13 -16.17 1.35 4.95
N VAL A 14 -14.98 1.07 5.51
CA VAL A 14 -14.85 0.34 6.77
C VAL A 14 -15.54 1.11 7.90
N ALA A 15 -15.37 2.43 7.99
CA ALA A 15 -16.03 3.25 9.00
C ALA A 15 -17.56 3.22 8.86
N ALA A 16 -18.09 3.30 7.64
CA ALA A 16 -19.52 3.21 7.39
C ALA A 16 -20.10 1.83 7.76
N ILE A 17 -19.35 0.74 7.53
CA ILE A 17 -19.75 -0.61 7.92
C ILE A 17 -19.75 -0.77 9.44
N LYS A 18 -18.80 -0.17 10.15
CA LYS A 18 -18.78 -0.14 11.63
C LYS A 18 -20.02 0.55 12.20
N VAL A 19 -20.36 1.73 11.68
CA VAL A 19 -21.58 2.44 12.07
C VAL A 19 -22.83 1.62 11.72
N GLY A 20 -22.85 1.01 10.54
CA GLY A 20 -23.95 0.14 10.12
C GLY A 20 -24.12 -1.10 10.99
N LEU A 21 -23.03 -1.64 11.55
CA LEU A 21 -23.01 -2.76 12.48
C LEU A 21 -23.59 -2.37 13.84
N GLU A 22 -23.24 -1.19 14.37
CA GLU A 22 -23.78 -0.65 15.63
C GLU A 22 -25.30 -0.43 15.56
N VAL A 23 -25.82 -0.02 14.40
CA VAL A 23 -27.25 0.21 14.15
C VAL A 23 -27.97 -1.09 13.71
N GLY A 24 -27.26 -2.21 13.52
CA GLY A 24 -27.83 -3.50 13.12
C GLY A 24 -28.20 -3.62 11.63
N SER A 25 -27.85 -2.64 10.81
CA SER A 25 -28.05 -2.65 9.34
C SER A 25 -26.97 -3.44 8.57
N ARG A 26 -25.85 -3.76 9.23
CA ARG A 26 -24.73 -4.55 8.69
C ARG A 26 -24.33 -5.64 9.66
N THR A 27 -23.69 -6.69 9.14
CA THR A 27 -23.29 -7.85 9.94
C THR A 27 -21.79 -7.86 10.21
N THR A 28 -21.36 -8.58 11.26
CA THR A 28 -19.93 -8.70 11.61
C THR A 28 -19.09 -9.28 10.47
N LEU A 29 -19.70 -10.10 9.60
CA LEU A 29 -19.05 -10.64 8.41
C LEU A 29 -18.64 -9.52 7.43
N ASP A 30 -19.51 -8.51 7.24
CA ASP A 30 -19.21 -7.36 6.37
C ASP A 30 -18.01 -6.56 6.87
N LEU A 31 -17.87 -6.44 8.19
CA LEU A 31 -16.72 -5.78 8.81
C LEU A 31 -15.42 -6.52 8.50
N VAL A 32 -15.39 -7.83 8.69
CA VAL A 32 -14.19 -8.65 8.42
C VAL A 32 -13.80 -8.62 6.95
N ILE A 33 -14.78 -8.66 6.03
CA ILE A 33 -14.55 -8.52 4.58
C ILE A 33 -13.92 -7.15 4.29
N ALA A 34 -14.45 -6.07 4.88
CA ALA A 34 -13.95 -4.72 4.66
C ALA A 34 -12.53 -4.53 5.22
N GLU A 35 -12.22 -5.10 6.38
CA GLU A 35 -10.87 -5.09 6.96
C GLU A 35 -9.86 -5.88 6.11
N ARG A 36 -10.26 -7.05 5.59
CA ARG A 36 -9.44 -7.82 4.65
C ARG A 36 -9.10 -7.01 3.39
N GLU A 37 -10.09 -6.32 2.83
CA GLU A 37 -9.90 -5.44 1.67
C GLU A 37 -9.00 -4.25 1.99
N TRP A 38 -9.11 -3.66 3.18
CA TRP A 38 -8.18 -2.62 3.64
C TRP A 38 -6.73 -3.12 3.66
N HIS A 39 -6.47 -4.27 4.26
CA HIS A 39 -5.13 -4.84 4.27
C HIS A 39 -4.62 -5.19 2.87
N ARG A 40 -5.49 -5.64 1.95
CA ARG A 40 -5.13 -5.86 0.55
C ARG A 40 -4.67 -4.57 -0.13
N VAL A 41 -5.43 -3.49 0.03
CA VAL A 41 -5.13 -2.18 -0.56
C VAL A 41 -3.83 -1.61 0.02
N GLN A 42 -3.56 -1.80 1.31
CA GLN A 42 -2.29 -1.38 1.93
C GLN A 42 -1.09 -2.08 1.31
N ARG A 43 -1.17 -3.40 1.11
CA ARG A 43 -0.11 -4.18 0.45
C ARG A 43 0.07 -3.77 -1.01
N ASP A 44 -1.03 -3.61 -1.74
CA ASP A 44 -1.01 -3.17 -3.14
C ASP A 44 -0.39 -1.78 -3.31
N TYR A 45 -0.66 -0.87 -2.36
CA TYR A 45 -0.07 0.46 -2.35
C TYR A 45 1.44 0.42 -2.13
N ALA A 46 1.90 -0.39 -1.16
CA ALA A 46 3.33 -0.61 -0.94
C ALA A 46 3.99 -1.16 -2.21
N LYS A 47 3.39 -2.20 -2.83
CA LYS A 47 3.88 -2.79 -4.08
C LYS A 47 3.97 -1.77 -5.21
N ALA A 48 2.92 -0.98 -5.43
CA ALA A 48 2.90 0.05 -6.48
C ALA A 48 3.99 1.11 -6.28
N ARG A 49 4.30 1.46 -5.03
CA ARG A 49 5.39 2.39 -4.70
C ARG A 49 6.76 1.80 -5.05
N TYR A 50 6.98 0.52 -4.78
CA TYR A 50 8.21 -0.18 -5.17
C TYR A 50 8.32 -0.33 -6.69
N ASP A 51 7.24 -0.70 -7.36
CA ASP A 51 7.19 -0.85 -8.83
C ASP A 51 7.52 0.48 -9.52
N TYR A 52 6.98 1.60 -9.02
CA TYR A 52 7.31 2.94 -9.52
C TYR A 52 8.80 3.27 -9.39
N LEU A 53 9.38 2.99 -8.22
CA LEU A 53 10.80 3.24 -7.97
C LEU A 53 11.68 2.41 -8.90
N LEU A 54 11.37 1.12 -9.03
CA LEU A 54 12.09 0.20 -9.91
C LEU A 54 11.99 0.62 -11.38
N ASN A 55 10.81 1.03 -11.84
CA ASN A 55 10.62 1.49 -13.22
C ASN A 55 11.36 2.81 -13.49
N THR A 56 11.40 3.71 -12.52
CA THR A 56 12.19 4.96 -12.61
C THR A 56 13.68 4.65 -12.72
N LEU A 57 14.20 3.71 -11.92
CA LEU A 57 15.60 3.27 -12.03
C LEU A 57 15.91 2.57 -13.36
N ARG A 58 15.00 1.72 -13.85
CA ARG A 58 15.13 1.06 -15.16
C ARG A 58 15.18 2.08 -16.30
N LEU A 59 14.33 3.10 -16.25
CA LEU A 59 14.32 4.17 -17.24
C LEU A 59 15.66 4.94 -17.25
N LYS A 60 16.18 5.28 -16.08
CA LYS A 60 17.49 5.94 -15.94
C LYS A 60 18.65 5.07 -16.45
N ARG A 61 18.59 3.75 -16.24
CA ARG A 61 19.54 2.78 -16.79
C ARG A 61 19.52 2.76 -18.31
N SER A 62 18.35 2.68 -18.93
CA SER A 62 18.20 2.70 -20.39
C SER A 62 18.64 4.03 -21.01
N ALA A 63 18.49 5.13 -20.29
CA ALA A 63 18.97 6.44 -20.72
C ALA A 63 20.48 6.68 -20.50
N SER A 64 21.24 5.67 -20.03
CA SER A 64 22.69 5.74 -19.76
C SER A 64 23.10 6.79 -18.72
N ILE A 65 22.18 7.21 -17.84
CA ILE A 65 22.38 8.22 -16.79
C ILE A 65 22.43 7.60 -15.39
N LEU A 66 22.53 6.26 -15.30
CA LEU A 66 22.46 5.54 -14.04
C LEU A 66 23.76 5.71 -13.24
N ALA A 67 23.82 6.78 -12.45
CA ALA A 67 24.90 7.02 -11.51
C ALA A 67 24.79 6.12 -10.26
N GLU A 68 25.92 5.73 -9.69
CA GLU A 68 26.01 4.97 -8.42
C GLU A 68 25.28 5.71 -7.27
N GLU A 69 25.19 7.04 -7.38
CA GLU A 69 24.46 7.95 -6.49
C GLU A 69 22.96 7.62 -6.37
N ASP A 70 22.32 7.15 -7.45
CA ASP A 70 20.90 6.83 -7.45
C ASP A 70 20.62 5.53 -6.67
N LYS A 71 21.56 4.58 -6.68
CA LYS A 71 21.48 3.38 -5.83
C LYS A 71 21.58 3.73 -4.34
N ALA A 72 22.50 4.63 -3.99
CA ALA A 72 22.67 5.09 -2.61
C ALA A 72 21.42 5.84 -2.10
N LYS A 73 20.83 6.69 -2.94
CA LYS A 73 19.55 7.37 -2.63
C LYS A 73 18.41 6.37 -2.42
N VAL A 74 18.31 5.34 -3.26
CA VAL A 74 17.27 4.31 -3.09
C VAL A 74 17.49 3.48 -1.83
N SER A 75 18.73 3.13 -1.50
CA SER A 75 19.05 2.42 -0.27
C SER A 75 18.62 3.20 0.98
N SER A 76 18.78 4.53 1.01
CA SER A 76 18.33 5.35 2.15
C SER A 76 16.81 5.50 2.23
N PHE A 77 16.09 5.44 1.10
CA PHE A 77 14.62 5.40 1.08
C PHE A 77 14.03 4.07 1.60
N LEU A 78 14.83 3.00 1.68
CA LEU A 78 14.38 1.66 2.09
C LEU A 78 14.59 1.36 3.58
N THR A 79 15.32 2.21 4.32
CA THR A 79 15.68 1.98 5.74
C THR A 79 14.53 2.18 6.74
N ASN A 80 13.28 2.30 6.28
CA ASN A 80 12.11 2.18 7.15
C ASN A 80 11.35 0.88 6.79
N PRO A 81 11.77 -0.28 7.34
CA PRO A 81 11.06 -1.51 7.12
C PRO A 81 9.67 -1.40 7.77
N PRO A 82 8.56 -1.63 7.04
CA PRO A 82 7.31 -1.97 7.72
C PRO A 82 7.54 -3.29 8.45
N ALA A 83 7.33 -3.29 9.77
CA ALA A 83 7.43 -4.44 10.64
C ALA A 83 6.81 -5.70 10.02
N SER A 84 7.63 -6.56 9.41
CA SER A 84 7.29 -7.96 9.19
C SER A 84 7.84 -8.76 10.36
N THR A 85 7.38 -8.42 11.57
CA THR A 85 7.34 -9.39 12.68
C THR A 85 6.07 -10.21 12.47
N VAL A 86 6.12 -11.12 11.49
CA VAL A 86 5.24 -12.29 11.49
C VAL A 86 5.97 -13.29 12.37
N GLN A 87 5.77 -13.18 13.68
CA GLN A 87 6.03 -14.28 14.59
C GLN A 87 4.85 -15.25 14.43
N ASN A 88 5.19 -16.51 14.18
CA ASN A 88 4.28 -17.65 14.16
C ASN A 88 3.36 -17.67 15.38
#